data_AF-A0A2L2WRG8-F1
#
_entry.id   AF-A0A2L2WRG8-F1
#
_cell.length_a   1.000
_cell.length_b   1.000
_cell.length_c   1.000
_cell.angle_alpha   90.00
_cell.angle_beta   90.00
_cell.angle_gamma   90.00
#
_symmetry.space_group_name_H-M   'P 1'
#
loop_
_entity.id
_entity.type
_entity.pdbx_description
1 polymer ?
#
loop_
_entity_poly.entity_id
_entity_poly.type
_entity_poly.pdbx_seq_one_letter_code
_entity_poly.pdbx_strand_id
1 'polypeptide(L)'
;MIDSDYMILRLYVLRIGNGQKDCKYKIAYGIATPFVSGMTEPVISQFTKLGSFGKKCSLAAILIALETDVIVSIYNDLLEGISFKSSLAKWNVDTSKMSYDVVYSQKYVNIPWFEDNVASYQINYTRVAWMLEPLQLFDVEGIDPDKKDDVLAVLTSAVSKKTHFPENIIQEKIGNLDIIVAPARNENWKMLVESSLTKGTPFVLRVNVLSELSDKYESIFVNARITVGGKVIADQLKNIKTEQGITSSLSFESQYPPETTEIKVWGFKDNASILIHKATYHYIQQILINTEICGERINVDTVWLEKLRKMPMKSKKQLWKRPG
;
A
#
# COMPACT_ATOMS: atom_id res chain seq x y z
N MET A 1 3.95 -10.14 -13.37
CA MET A 1 3.53 -9.74 -12.01
C MET A 1 2.74 -8.45 -12.04
N ILE A 2 3.17 -7.43 -12.79
CA ILE A 2 2.35 -6.25 -13.07
C ILE A 2 1.38 -6.62 -14.19
N ASP A 3 0.08 -6.69 -13.89
CA ASP A 3 -0.99 -6.99 -14.85
C ASP A 3 -1.85 -5.73 -15.06
N SER A 4 -1.22 -4.72 -15.65
CA SER A 4 -1.79 -3.42 -15.94
C SER A 4 -1.07 -2.87 -17.16
N ASP A 5 -1.80 -2.36 -18.15
CA ASP A 5 -1.20 -1.75 -19.34
C ASP A 5 -0.50 -0.43 -18.99
N TYR A 6 -1.05 0.28 -17.99
CA TYR A 6 -0.55 1.57 -17.53
C TYR A 6 -0.20 1.56 -16.05
N MET A 7 0.73 2.44 -15.67
CA MET A 7 1.08 2.73 -14.29
C MET A 7 1.11 4.23 -14.05
N ILE A 8 0.88 4.60 -12.80
CA ILE A 8 1.01 5.97 -12.33
C ILE A 8 2.15 6.06 -11.32
N LEU A 9 3.18 6.83 -11.64
CA LEU A 9 4.30 7.16 -10.76
C LEU A 9 4.05 8.53 -10.12
N ARG A 10 4.09 8.56 -8.79
CA ARG A 10 3.99 9.77 -7.98
C ARG A 10 5.33 10.02 -7.32
N LEU A 11 5.97 11.14 -7.64
CA LEU A 11 7.21 11.58 -7.02
C LEU A 11 6.92 12.75 -6.07
N TYR A 12 7.20 12.56 -4.80
CA TYR A 12 7.19 13.61 -3.80
C TYR A 12 8.59 14.17 -3.70
N VAL A 13 8.75 15.46 -3.98
CA VAL A 13 10.03 16.10 -4.24
C VAL A 13 10.23 17.28 -3.31
N LEU A 14 11.37 17.31 -2.64
CA LEU A 14 11.90 18.49 -1.96
C LEU A 14 12.56 19.38 -3.00
N ARG A 15 11.98 20.56 -3.20
CA ARG A 15 12.58 21.64 -4.00
C ARG A 15 13.33 22.57 -3.06
N ILE A 16 14.63 22.73 -3.30
CA ILE A 16 15.57 23.47 -2.47
C ILE A 16 16.20 24.59 -3.31
N GLY A 17 16.00 25.86 -2.94
CA GLY A 17 16.60 27.01 -3.60
C GLY A 17 15.67 28.22 -3.71
N ASN A 18 16.23 29.35 -4.15
CA ASN A 18 15.51 30.59 -4.42
C ASN A 18 15.23 30.73 -5.92
N GLY A 19 13.98 30.94 -6.32
CA GLY A 19 13.63 31.12 -7.74
C GLY A 19 13.73 29.83 -8.58
N GLN A 20 13.54 29.92 -9.91
CA GLN A 20 13.50 28.74 -10.79
C GLN A 20 14.87 28.27 -11.30
N LYS A 21 15.88 29.16 -11.37
CA LYS A 21 17.15 28.88 -12.07
C LYS A 21 18.18 28.09 -11.24
N ASP A 22 18.14 28.17 -9.91
CA ASP A 22 19.12 27.54 -9.00
C ASP A 22 18.49 26.51 -8.03
N CYS A 23 17.40 25.86 -8.46
CA CYS A 23 16.75 24.85 -7.62
C CYS A 23 17.40 23.48 -7.75
N LYS A 24 17.71 22.88 -6.60
CA LYS A 24 18.00 21.45 -6.46
C LYS A 24 16.73 20.69 -6.10
N TYR A 25 16.59 19.50 -6.63
CA TYR A 25 15.43 18.65 -6.41
C TYR A 25 15.87 17.31 -5.83
N LYS A 26 15.25 16.88 -4.72
CA LYS A 26 15.46 15.57 -4.13
C LYS A 26 14.14 14.82 -4.03
N ILE A 27 14.09 13.58 -4.52
CA ILE A 27 12.94 12.70 -4.33
C ILE A 27 12.90 12.31 -2.85
N ALA A 28 11.85 12.74 -2.14
CA ALA A 28 11.61 12.40 -0.75
C ALA A 28 10.81 11.11 -0.59
N TYR A 29 10.01 10.75 -1.58
CA TYR A 29 9.40 9.43 -1.72
C TYR A 29 8.89 9.30 -3.16
N GLY A 30 9.03 8.13 -3.75
CA GLY A 30 8.41 7.83 -5.04
C GLY A 30 7.65 6.53 -4.99
N ILE A 31 6.46 6.50 -5.59
CA ILE A 31 5.61 5.31 -5.64
C ILE A 31 4.96 5.18 -7.01
N ALA A 32 5.18 4.03 -7.65
CA ALA A 32 4.49 3.62 -8.86
C ALA A 32 3.44 2.56 -8.53
N THR A 33 2.20 2.76 -9.00
CA THR A 33 1.07 1.84 -8.79
C THR A 33 0.33 1.60 -10.11
N PRO A 34 -0.31 0.44 -10.32
CA PRO A 34 -1.19 0.21 -11.46
C PRO A 34 -2.19 1.35 -11.69
N PHE A 35 -2.45 1.66 -12.95
CA PHE A 35 -3.43 2.66 -13.39
C PHE A 35 -4.30 2.03 -14.47
N VAL A 36 -5.63 2.00 -14.27
CA VAL A 36 -6.55 1.19 -15.08
C VAL A 36 -7.49 2.06 -15.91
N SER A 37 -7.72 3.31 -15.49
CA SER A 37 -8.37 4.35 -16.27
C SER A 37 -7.68 4.46 -17.62
N GLY A 38 -8.37 4.02 -18.69
CA GLY A 38 -7.86 4.03 -20.06
C GLY A 38 -7.27 5.39 -20.40
N MET A 39 -5.95 5.46 -20.46
CA MET A 39 -5.23 6.67 -20.74
C MET A 39 -5.17 6.86 -22.25
N THR A 40 -5.67 7.99 -22.74
CA THR A 40 -5.61 8.31 -24.17
C THR A 40 -4.24 8.85 -24.57
N GLU A 41 -3.57 9.58 -23.66
CA GLU A 41 -2.25 10.17 -23.85
C GLU A 41 -1.48 10.25 -22.53
N PRO A 42 -0.13 10.19 -22.55
CA PRO A 42 0.73 10.43 -21.39
C PRO A 42 0.31 11.64 -20.55
N VAL A 43 0.13 11.44 -19.24
CA VAL A 43 -0.18 12.53 -18.32
C VAL A 43 1.08 12.88 -17.54
N ILE A 44 1.58 14.10 -17.68
CA ILE A 44 2.68 14.64 -16.85
C ILE A 44 2.21 15.91 -16.16
N SER A 45 2.24 15.92 -14.83
CA SER A 45 1.87 17.10 -14.06
C SER A 45 3.01 18.10 -13.93
N GLN A 46 2.68 19.38 -13.79
CA GLN A 46 3.60 20.33 -13.14
C GLN A 46 3.71 20.04 -11.64
N PHE A 47 4.61 20.73 -10.94
CA PHE A 47 4.69 20.64 -9.49
C PHE A 47 3.37 21.06 -8.83
N THR A 48 2.79 20.14 -8.07
CA THR A 48 1.70 20.46 -7.14
C THR A 48 2.32 20.72 -5.77
N LYS A 49 2.37 21.99 -5.36
CA LYS A 49 2.96 22.37 -4.07
C LYS A 49 2.14 21.82 -2.91
N LEU A 50 2.79 21.13 -1.98
CA LEU A 50 2.18 20.55 -0.77
C LEU A 50 2.44 21.40 0.47
N GLY A 51 3.61 22.04 0.57
CA GLY A 51 3.99 22.87 1.72
C GLY A 51 5.28 23.66 1.49
N SER A 52 5.55 24.63 2.37
CA SER A 52 6.83 25.37 2.40
C SER A 52 7.42 25.28 3.81
N PHE A 53 8.72 25.08 3.90
CA PHE A 53 9.41 24.78 5.15
C PHE A 53 10.67 25.66 5.23
N GLY A 54 10.47 26.90 5.68
CA GLY A 54 11.48 27.95 5.59
C GLY A 54 11.44 28.72 4.27
N LYS A 55 12.47 29.53 4.02
CA LYS A 55 12.50 30.47 2.88
C LYS A 55 12.84 29.81 1.55
N LYS A 56 13.55 28.69 1.58
CA LYS A 56 14.15 28.06 0.38
C LYS A 56 13.70 26.63 0.12
N CYS A 57 12.89 26.03 0.99
CA CYS A 57 12.43 24.65 0.83
C CYS A 57 10.91 24.58 0.66
N SER A 58 10.48 23.80 -0.33
CA SER A 58 9.08 23.42 -0.50
C SER A 58 8.96 21.95 -0.88
N LEU A 59 7.94 21.28 -0.34
CA LEU A 59 7.56 19.94 -0.78
C LEU A 59 6.53 20.07 -1.90
N ALA A 60 6.71 19.31 -2.97
CA ALA A 60 5.76 19.23 -4.08
C ALA A 60 5.57 17.78 -4.53
N ALA A 61 4.47 17.52 -5.24
CA ALA A 61 4.22 16.26 -5.92
C ALA A 61 4.31 16.45 -7.44
N ILE A 62 4.91 15.48 -8.11
CA ILE A 62 4.84 15.24 -9.55
C ILE A 62 4.07 13.94 -9.75
N LEU A 63 3.19 13.93 -10.73
CA LEU A 63 2.45 12.76 -11.16
C LEU A 63 2.76 12.52 -12.63
N ILE A 64 3.06 11.26 -12.94
CA ILE A 64 3.13 10.78 -14.31
C ILE A 64 2.34 9.50 -14.47
N ALA A 65 1.59 9.38 -15.55
CA ALA A 65 0.97 8.14 -15.95
C ALA A 65 1.41 7.81 -17.38
N LEU A 66 1.91 6.59 -17.57
CA LEU A 66 2.45 6.05 -18.82
C LEU A 66 2.21 4.53 -18.88
N GLU A 67 2.58 3.91 -20.00
CA GLU A 67 2.67 2.47 -20.14
C GLU A 67 3.56 1.86 -19.07
N THR A 68 3.21 0.65 -18.63
CA THR A 68 3.85 -0.04 -17.52
C THR A 68 5.35 -0.28 -17.74
N ASP A 69 5.74 -0.72 -18.94
CA ASP A 69 7.14 -0.96 -19.32
C ASP A 69 7.96 0.33 -19.32
N VAL A 70 7.36 1.45 -19.74
CA VAL A 70 7.96 2.77 -19.70
C VAL A 70 8.16 3.24 -18.25
N ILE A 71 7.15 3.11 -17.37
CA ILE A 71 7.29 3.46 -15.95
C ILE A 71 8.35 2.60 -15.25
N VAL A 72 8.38 1.30 -15.52
CA VAL A 72 9.42 0.40 -14.97
C VAL A 72 10.82 0.79 -15.48
N SER A 73 10.93 1.25 -16.73
CA SER A 73 12.19 1.73 -17.30
C SER A 73 12.63 3.05 -16.67
N ILE A 74 11.71 4.01 -16.49
CA ILE A 74 11.97 5.27 -15.79
C ILE A 74 12.41 5.01 -14.35
N TYR A 75 11.78 4.05 -13.67
CA TYR A 75 12.19 3.62 -12.35
C TYR A 75 13.66 3.16 -12.34
N ASN A 76 14.05 2.27 -13.26
CA ASN A 76 15.43 1.78 -13.34
C ASN A 76 16.42 2.91 -13.68
N ASP A 77 16.07 3.77 -14.64
CA ASP A 77 16.88 4.93 -15.02
C ASP A 77 17.14 5.86 -13.82
N LEU A 78 16.10 6.16 -13.03
CA LEU A 78 16.25 6.96 -11.82
C LEU A 78 17.22 6.31 -10.84
N LEU A 79 17.13 4.99 -10.63
CA LEU A 79 18.06 4.25 -9.77
C LEU A 79 19.51 4.26 -10.27
N GLU A 80 19.72 4.41 -11.57
CA GLU A 80 21.04 4.58 -12.19
C GLU A 80 21.53 6.04 -12.16
N GLY A 81 20.75 6.96 -11.58
CA GLY A 81 21.09 8.37 -11.49
C GLY A 81 20.80 9.15 -12.77
N ILE A 82 20.09 8.57 -13.74
CA ILE A 82 19.63 9.26 -14.94
C ILE A 82 18.47 10.19 -14.54
N SER A 83 18.50 11.42 -15.06
CA SER A 83 17.47 12.40 -14.73
C SER A 83 16.11 12.02 -15.31
N PHE A 84 15.05 12.42 -14.62
CA PHE A 84 13.68 12.13 -15.01
C PHE A 84 13.36 12.65 -16.41
N LYS A 85 13.81 13.88 -16.77
CA LYS A 85 13.66 14.39 -18.15
C LYS A 85 14.42 13.56 -19.17
N SER A 86 15.67 13.19 -18.85
CA SER A 86 16.49 12.39 -19.77
C SER A 86 15.87 11.03 -20.01
N SER A 87 15.33 10.40 -18.96
CA SER A 87 14.60 9.14 -19.06
C SER A 87 13.35 9.27 -19.92
N LEU A 88 12.53 10.30 -19.70
CA LEU A 88 11.34 10.57 -20.52
C LEU A 88 11.67 10.80 -22.00
N ALA A 89 12.76 11.50 -22.30
CA ALA A 89 13.19 11.75 -23.66
C ALA A 89 13.56 10.46 -24.42
N LYS A 90 14.09 9.42 -23.75
CA LYS A 90 14.35 8.10 -24.35
C LYS A 90 13.08 7.45 -24.90
N TRP A 91 11.94 7.77 -24.32
CA TRP A 91 10.62 7.23 -24.67
C TRP A 91 9.78 8.22 -25.50
N ASN A 92 10.41 9.23 -26.12
CA ASN A 92 9.76 10.25 -26.94
C ASN A 92 8.64 11.02 -26.24
N VAL A 93 8.66 11.10 -24.91
CA VAL A 93 7.69 11.88 -24.16
C VAL A 93 8.10 13.37 -24.18
N ASP A 94 7.21 14.26 -24.60
CA ASP A 94 7.50 15.70 -24.69
C ASP A 94 7.73 16.31 -23.29
N THR A 95 8.98 16.71 -23.03
CA THR A 95 9.39 17.35 -21.78
C THR A 95 9.58 18.87 -21.88
N SER A 96 9.28 19.47 -23.04
CA SER A 96 9.52 20.90 -23.33
C SER A 96 8.83 21.84 -22.34
N LYS A 97 7.66 21.43 -21.83
CA LYS A 97 6.87 22.21 -20.86
C LYS A 97 7.29 21.98 -19.41
N MET A 98 8.20 21.06 -19.12
CA MET A 98 8.63 20.77 -17.74
C MET A 98 9.64 21.82 -17.26
N SER A 99 9.30 22.50 -16.16
CA SER A 99 10.15 23.52 -15.54
C SER A 99 11.16 22.95 -14.52
N TYR A 100 11.30 21.62 -14.47
CA TYR A 100 12.05 20.92 -13.43
C TYR A 100 12.74 19.67 -13.99
N ASP A 101 13.75 19.19 -13.28
CA ASP A 101 14.35 17.87 -13.53
C ASP A 101 14.78 17.25 -12.20
N VAL A 102 14.49 15.97 -12.02
CA VAL A 102 14.71 15.27 -10.74
C VAL A 102 15.57 14.04 -10.95
N VAL A 103 16.42 13.74 -9.98
CA VAL A 103 17.29 12.56 -9.97
C VAL A 103 17.12 11.85 -8.64
N TYR A 104 17.13 10.52 -8.67
CA TYR A 104 17.27 9.73 -7.45
C TYR A 104 18.76 9.64 -7.11
N SER A 105 19.20 10.46 -6.16
CA SER A 105 20.62 10.68 -5.81
C SER A 105 21.01 10.01 -4.49
N GLN A 106 20.11 9.24 -3.91
CA GLN A 106 20.28 8.57 -2.62
C GLN A 106 21.08 7.29 -2.77
N LYS A 107 21.87 6.92 -1.75
CA LYS A 107 22.42 5.56 -1.65
C LYS A 107 21.31 4.61 -1.24
N TYR A 108 21.18 3.49 -1.95
CA TYR A 108 20.09 2.55 -1.76
C TYR A 108 20.52 1.08 -1.82
N VAL A 109 19.65 0.20 -1.34
CA VAL A 109 19.66 -1.24 -1.63
C VAL A 109 18.44 -1.57 -2.48
N ASN A 110 18.65 -2.23 -3.61
CA ASN A 110 17.56 -2.68 -4.46
C ASN A 110 17.06 -4.03 -3.95
N ILE A 111 15.80 -4.07 -3.50
CA ILE A 111 15.15 -5.29 -3.06
C ILE A 111 14.24 -5.75 -4.22
N PRO A 112 14.44 -6.98 -4.74
CA PRO A 112 13.60 -7.53 -5.79
C PRO A 112 12.16 -7.73 -5.29
N TRP A 113 11.26 -8.16 -6.17
CA TRP A 113 9.85 -8.38 -5.83
C TRP A 113 9.66 -9.26 -4.59
N PHE A 114 8.90 -8.76 -3.61
CA PHE A 114 8.54 -9.49 -2.39
C PHE A 114 7.09 -9.19 -1.99
N GLU A 115 6.49 -10.08 -1.18
CA GLU A 115 5.18 -9.86 -0.58
C GLU A 115 5.31 -8.83 0.56
N ASP A 116 4.62 -7.70 0.43
CA ASP A 116 4.64 -6.58 1.36
C ASP A 116 3.26 -6.37 1.99
N ASN A 117 3.23 -6.26 3.32
CA ASN A 117 2.00 -6.17 4.10
C ASN A 117 1.73 -4.71 4.55
N VAL A 118 1.73 -3.80 3.57
CA VAL A 118 1.55 -2.35 3.76
C VAL A 118 0.16 -1.99 4.25
N ALA A 119 -0.83 -2.85 4.01
CA ALA A 119 -2.22 -2.60 4.38
C ALA A 119 -2.88 -3.91 4.85
N SER A 120 -3.68 -3.79 5.91
CA SER A 120 -4.37 -4.94 6.50
C SER A 120 -5.23 -5.68 5.48
N TYR A 121 -5.19 -7.02 5.53
CA TYR A 121 -5.99 -7.89 4.67
C TYR A 121 -5.71 -7.72 3.17
N GLN A 122 -4.48 -7.30 2.83
CA GLN A 122 -4.05 -7.05 1.47
C GLN A 122 -2.67 -7.65 1.21
N ILE A 123 -2.55 -8.36 0.09
CA ILE A 123 -1.26 -8.72 -0.47
C ILE A 123 -0.85 -7.59 -1.38
N ASN A 124 0.34 -7.04 -1.12
CA ASN A 124 1.03 -6.22 -2.09
C ASN A 124 2.26 -6.98 -2.56
N TYR A 125 2.57 -6.83 -3.83
CA TYR A 125 3.89 -7.15 -4.33
C TYR A 125 4.65 -5.84 -4.49
N THR A 126 5.76 -5.72 -3.79
CA THR A 126 6.59 -4.52 -3.81
C THR A 126 7.94 -4.84 -4.39
N ARG A 127 8.44 -3.96 -5.25
CA ARG A 127 9.87 -3.82 -5.57
C ARG A 127 10.30 -2.45 -5.05
N VAL A 128 11.42 -2.39 -4.34
CA VAL A 128 11.83 -1.15 -3.64
C VAL A 128 13.31 -0.90 -3.76
N ALA A 129 13.67 0.36 -4.01
CA ALA A 129 14.98 0.89 -3.71
C ALA A 129 14.91 1.53 -2.33
N TRP A 130 15.51 0.86 -1.35
CA TRP A 130 15.48 1.28 0.05
C TRP A 130 16.66 2.21 0.33
N MET A 131 16.38 3.46 0.71
CA MET A 131 17.41 4.43 1.08
C MET A 131 18.16 4.01 2.34
N LEU A 132 19.49 3.95 2.27
CA LEU A 132 20.32 3.54 3.41
C LEU A 132 20.29 4.55 4.57
N GLU A 133 20.27 5.85 4.26
CA GLU A 133 20.43 6.94 5.24
C GLU A 133 19.28 7.98 5.17
N PRO A 134 18.02 7.60 5.45
CA PRO A 134 16.84 8.46 5.24
C PRO A 134 16.86 9.75 6.06
N LEU A 135 17.53 9.77 7.22
CA LEU A 135 17.65 10.99 8.03
C LEU A 135 18.41 12.11 7.30
N GLN A 136 19.39 11.74 6.45
CA GLN A 136 20.16 12.71 5.66
C GLN A 136 19.37 13.35 4.52
N LEU A 137 18.16 12.83 4.22
CA LEU A 137 17.31 13.38 3.16
C LEU A 137 16.99 14.86 3.43
N PHE A 138 16.79 15.21 4.70
CA PHE A 138 16.42 16.56 5.15
C PHE A 138 17.62 17.37 5.66
N ASP A 139 18.83 16.82 5.63
CA ASP A 139 20.07 17.52 5.96
C ASP A 139 20.53 18.35 4.75
N VAL A 140 19.73 19.36 4.41
CA VAL A 140 19.95 20.22 3.25
C VAL A 140 19.89 21.69 3.64
N GLU A 141 20.77 22.46 3.01
CA GLU A 141 20.82 23.91 3.18
C GLU A 141 19.47 24.54 2.77
N GLY A 142 18.77 25.16 3.73
CA GLY A 142 17.49 25.83 3.50
C GLY A 142 16.25 25.13 4.05
N ILE A 143 16.37 23.92 4.62
CA ILE A 143 15.38 23.40 5.57
C ILE A 143 15.76 23.90 6.96
N ASP A 144 14.81 24.57 7.61
CA ASP A 144 14.92 24.92 9.03
C ASP A 144 14.97 23.60 9.85
N PRO A 145 16.02 23.36 10.69
CA PRO A 145 16.12 22.15 11.50
C PRO A 145 14.87 21.85 12.31
N ASP A 146 14.18 22.88 12.80
CA ASP A 146 12.97 22.75 13.61
C ASP A 146 11.72 22.43 12.77
N LYS A 147 11.84 22.45 11.43
CA LYS A 147 10.77 22.16 10.47
C LYS A 147 10.86 20.78 9.83
N LYS A 148 11.87 19.96 10.17
CA LYS A 148 12.02 18.60 9.63
C LYS A 148 10.79 17.74 9.93
N ASP A 149 10.27 17.80 11.15
CA ASP A 149 9.08 17.04 11.54
C ASP A 149 7.81 17.53 10.82
N ASP A 150 7.70 18.84 10.56
CA ASP A 150 6.60 19.39 9.77
C ASP A 150 6.63 18.86 8.32
N VAL A 151 7.83 18.79 7.70
CA VAL A 151 8.01 18.21 6.35
C VAL A 151 7.56 16.75 6.33
N LEU A 152 8.00 15.97 7.32
CA LEU A 152 7.66 14.57 7.49
C LEU A 152 6.15 14.37 7.63
N ALA A 153 5.50 15.18 8.47
CA ALA A 153 4.05 15.11 8.70
C ALA A 153 3.25 15.42 7.42
N VAL A 154 3.62 16.48 6.68
CA VAL A 154 2.94 16.85 5.43
C VAL A 154 3.14 15.77 4.36
N LEU A 155 4.37 15.26 4.20
CA LEU A 155 4.66 14.18 3.26
C LEU A 155 3.85 12.93 3.59
N THR A 156 3.90 12.49 4.85
CA THR A 156 3.21 11.29 5.34
C THR A 156 1.70 11.40 5.08
N SER A 157 1.11 12.53 5.45
CA SER A 157 -0.33 12.78 5.25
C SER A 157 -0.70 12.83 3.76
N ALA A 158 0.10 13.47 2.91
CA ALA A 158 -0.16 13.57 1.48
C ALA A 158 -0.10 12.21 0.77
N VAL A 159 0.86 11.35 1.14
CA VAL A 159 0.99 9.99 0.60
C VAL A 159 -0.14 9.11 1.11
N SER A 160 -0.38 9.11 2.42
CA SER A 160 -1.45 8.33 3.07
C SER A 160 -2.81 8.65 2.46
N LYS A 161 -3.15 9.93 2.27
CA LYS A 161 -4.42 10.34 1.67
C LYS A 161 -4.59 9.86 0.21
N LYS A 162 -3.50 9.71 -0.55
CA LYS A 162 -3.54 9.29 -1.96
C LYS A 162 -3.44 7.79 -2.18
N THR A 163 -2.87 7.06 -1.22
CA THR A 163 -2.63 5.61 -1.32
C THR A 163 -3.49 4.80 -0.35
N HIS A 164 -4.14 5.47 0.60
CA HIS A 164 -4.84 4.86 1.74
C HIS A 164 -3.96 3.97 2.61
N PHE A 165 -2.64 4.10 2.51
CA PHE A 165 -1.70 3.38 3.36
C PHE A 165 -1.59 4.02 4.75
N PRO A 166 -1.44 3.21 5.81
CA PRO A 166 -1.26 3.72 7.16
C PRO A 166 -0.05 4.64 7.26
N GLU A 167 -0.21 5.78 7.93
CA GLU A 167 0.83 6.79 8.08
C GLU A 167 2.12 6.24 8.68
N ASN A 168 2.03 5.31 9.64
CA ASN A 168 3.21 4.70 10.26
C ASN A 168 4.04 3.89 9.25
N ILE A 169 3.41 3.24 8.26
CA ILE A 169 4.15 2.50 7.22
C ILE A 169 4.81 3.47 6.24
N ILE A 170 4.13 4.57 5.90
CA ILE A 170 4.70 5.59 5.02
C ILE A 170 5.95 6.23 5.65
N GLN A 171 5.96 6.45 6.95
CA GLN A 171 7.13 7.00 7.65
C GLN A 171 8.38 6.12 7.49
N GLU A 172 8.22 4.79 7.41
CA GLU A 172 9.33 3.86 7.18
C GLU A 172 9.86 3.88 5.75
N LYS A 173 9.06 4.37 4.80
CA LYS A 173 9.34 4.37 3.36
C LYS A 173 9.92 5.69 2.85
N ILE A 174 10.14 6.67 3.73
CA ILE A 174 10.71 7.96 3.32
C ILE A 174 12.11 7.76 2.74
N GLY A 175 12.35 8.39 1.60
CA GLY A 175 13.55 8.28 0.79
C GLY A 175 13.51 7.15 -0.23
N ASN A 176 12.52 6.25 -0.16
CA ASN A 176 12.44 5.10 -1.06
C ASN A 176 11.82 5.45 -2.42
N LEU A 177 12.10 4.58 -3.39
CA LEU A 177 11.38 4.51 -4.65
C LEU A 177 10.75 3.11 -4.76
N ASP A 178 9.42 3.06 -4.72
CA ASP A 178 8.62 1.83 -4.68
C ASP A 178 7.88 1.61 -6.01
N ILE A 179 7.79 0.36 -6.43
CA ILE A 179 6.77 -0.13 -7.35
C ILE A 179 5.87 -1.07 -6.55
N ILE A 180 4.57 -0.78 -6.47
CA ILE A 180 3.62 -1.56 -5.67
C ILE A 180 2.48 -2.03 -6.55
N VAL A 181 2.27 -3.34 -6.58
CA VAL A 181 1.13 -4.00 -7.21
C VAL A 181 0.21 -4.54 -6.13
N ALA A 182 -1.03 -4.06 -6.14
CA ALA A 182 -2.09 -4.49 -5.23
C ALA A 182 -3.18 -5.21 -6.05
N PRO A 183 -3.02 -6.51 -6.36
CA PRO A 183 -3.88 -7.20 -7.33
C PRO A 183 -5.35 -7.19 -6.95
N ALA A 184 -5.69 -7.26 -5.65
CA ALA A 184 -7.06 -7.21 -5.15
C ALA A 184 -7.61 -5.80 -4.88
N ARG A 185 -7.06 -4.75 -5.52
CA ARG A 185 -7.60 -3.39 -5.48
C ARG A 185 -7.73 -2.77 -6.86
N ASN A 186 -8.67 -1.83 -6.99
CA ASN A 186 -8.70 -0.95 -8.14
C ASN A 186 -7.83 0.30 -7.92
N GLU A 187 -7.75 1.15 -8.93
CA GLU A 187 -6.95 2.39 -8.96
C GLU A 187 -7.32 3.41 -7.87
N ASN A 188 -8.56 3.36 -7.38
CA ASN A 188 -9.05 4.18 -6.27
C ASN A 188 -8.78 3.52 -4.92
N TRP A 189 -7.97 2.46 -4.90
CA TRP A 189 -7.69 1.63 -3.74
C TRP A 189 -8.94 1.02 -3.12
N LYS A 190 -10.04 0.83 -3.85
CA LYS A 190 -11.17 0.04 -3.36
C LYS A 190 -10.80 -1.43 -3.39
N MET A 191 -11.12 -2.17 -2.31
CA MET A 191 -10.91 -3.61 -2.24
C MET A 191 -11.86 -4.33 -3.21
N LEU A 192 -11.32 -5.29 -3.96
CA LEU A 192 -12.07 -6.08 -4.94
C LEU A 192 -12.42 -7.49 -4.46
N VAL A 193 -11.99 -7.83 -3.24
CA VAL A 193 -12.42 -9.01 -2.49
C VAL A 193 -13.04 -8.54 -1.20
N GLU A 194 -14.32 -8.81 -1.00
CA GLU A 194 -15.04 -8.45 0.21
C GLU A 194 -15.40 -9.73 0.94
N SER A 195 -15.35 -9.71 2.27
CA SER A 195 -15.85 -10.84 3.05
C SER A 195 -16.64 -10.40 4.27
N SER A 196 -17.63 -11.21 4.63
CA SER A 196 -18.51 -10.98 5.77
C SER A 196 -18.95 -12.30 6.39
N LEU A 197 -19.20 -12.29 7.69
CA LEU A 197 -19.75 -13.44 8.41
C LEU A 197 -21.18 -13.13 8.84
N THR A 198 -22.14 -13.86 8.28
CA THR A 198 -23.52 -13.83 8.74
C THR A 198 -23.65 -14.78 9.93
N LYS A 199 -24.10 -14.23 11.07
CA LYS A 199 -24.41 -15.02 12.27
C LYS A 199 -25.70 -15.80 12.05
N GLY A 200 -25.73 -17.06 12.49
CA GLY A 200 -26.87 -17.96 12.33
C GLY A 200 -26.44 -19.41 12.54
N THR A 201 -27.36 -20.36 12.39
CA THR A 201 -27.03 -21.78 12.27
C THR A 201 -27.61 -22.27 10.93
N PRO A 202 -26.76 -22.51 9.90
CA PRO A 202 -25.31 -22.37 9.92
C PRO A 202 -24.83 -20.90 9.96
N PHE A 203 -23.63 -20.69 10.50
CA PHE A 203 -22.84 -19.49 10.27
C PHE A 203 -22.36 -19.50 8.82
N VAL A 204 -22.45 -18.35 8.14
CA VAL A 204 -22.11 -18.26 6.71
C VAL A 204 -21.05 -17.20 6.49
N LEU A 205 -19.83 -17.63 6.17
CA LEU A 205 -18.78 -16.76 5.66
C LEU A 205 -19.02 -16.55 4.16
N ARG A 206 -19.37 -15.32 3.78
CA ARG A 206 -19.52 -14.91 2.40
C ARG A 206 -18.25 -14.23 1.92
N VAL A 207 -17.76 -14.62 0.74
CA VAL A 207 -16.64 -13.99 0.03
C VAL A 207 -17.16 -13.52 -1.32
N ASN A 208 -17.14 -12.23 -1.56
CA ASN A 208 -17.46 -11.63 -2.84
C ASN A 208 -16.18 -11.29 -3.58
N VAL A 209 -16.10 -11.70 -4.85
CA VAL A 209 -15.04 -11.31 -5.78
C VAL A 209 -15.67 -10.44 -6.84
N LEU A 210 -15.30 -9.16 -6.87
CA LEU A 210 -15.86 -8.18 -7.80
C LEU A 210 -15.39 -8.46 -9.22
N SER A 211 -16.22 -8.13 -10.21
CA SER A 211 -15.94 -8.37 -11.64
C SER A 211 -14.65 -7.71 -12.11
N GLU A 212 -14.38 -6.49 -11.63
CA GLU A 212 -13.12 -5.77 -11.87
C GLU A 212 -11.85 -6.60 -11.56
N LEU A 213 -11.96 -7.60 -10.68
CA LEU A 213 -10.89 -8.54 -10.39
C LEU A 213 -10.98 -9.81 -11.21
N SER A 214 -12.16 -10.44 -11.27
CA SER A 214 -12.34 -11.72 -11.99
C SER A 214 -12.09 -11.61 -13.47
N ASP A 215 -12.39 -10.47 -14.09
CA ASP A 215 -12.24 -10.25 -15.53
C ASP A 215 -10.77 -10.23 -15.98
N LYS A 216 -9.81 -10.13 -15.03
CA LYS A 216 -8.36 -10.13 -15.30
C LYS A 216 -7.76 -11.53 -15.41
N TYR A 217 -8.47 -12.55 -14.95
CA TYR A 217 -7.96 -13.92 -14.81
C TYR A 217 -8.82 -14.89 -15.61
N GLU A 218 -8.23 -16.01 -16.05
CA GLU A 218 -8.95 -17.11 -16.70
C GLU A 218 -9.79 -17.91 -15.71
N SER A 219 -9.33 -17.97 -14.45
CA SER A 219 -10.09 -18.54 -13.34
C SER A 219 -9.64 -17.96 -12.01
N ILE A 220 -10.56 -17.94 -11.04
CA ILE A 220 -10.27 -17.56 -9.67
C ILE A 220 -10.59 -18.73 -8.74
N PHE A 221 -9.68 -19.00 -7.79
CA PHE A 221 -9.89 -19.97 -6.73
C PHE A 221 -9.93 -19.27 -5.38
N VAL A 222 -10.98 -19.53 -4.61
CA VAL A 222 -11.14 -19.04 -3.24
C VAL A 222 -11.03 -20.21 -2.29
N ASN A 223 -10.02 -20.16 -1.45
CA ASN A 223 -9.88 -21.05 -0.30
C ASN A 223 -10.37 -20.33 0.95
N ALA A 224 -11.24 -20.99 1.70
CA ALA A 224 -11.66 -20.54 3.02
C ALA A 224 -11.45 -21.65 4.05
N ARG A 225 -10.79 -21.29 5.14
CA ARG A 225 -10.54 -22.14 6.30
C ARG A 225 -11.28 -21.58 7.51
N ILE A 226 -12.02 -22.43 8.22
CA ILE A 226 -12.78 -22.07 9.42
C ILE A 226 -12.25 -22.87 10.60
N THR A 227 -11.90 -22.17 11.68
CA THR A 227 -11.41 -22.75 12.93
C THR A 227 -12.41 -22.55 14.06
N VAL A 228 -12.69 -23.60 14.81
CA VAL A 228 -13.56 -23.63 15.99
C VAL A 228 -12.91 -24.47 17.08
N GLY A 229 -12.85 -23.97 18.31
CA GLY A 229 -12.18 -24.66 19.43
C GLY A 229 -10.71 -24.96 19.15
N GLY A 230 -10.01 -24.06 18.45
CA GLY A 230 -8.63 -24.26 18.00
C GLY A 230 -8.42 -25.35 16.93
N LYS A 231 -9.50 -25.94 16.37
CA LYS A 231 -9.42 -26.96 15.31
C LYS A 231 -9.99 -26.45 14.00
N VAL A 232 -9.33 -26.77 12.89
CA VAL A 232 -9.88 -26.50 11.55
C VAL A 232 -11.03 -27.46 11.29
N ILE A 233 -12.24 -26.93 11.16
CA ILE A 233 -13.46 -27.72 10.93
C ILE A 233 -13.94 -27.64 9.47
N ALA A 234 -13.46 -26.66 8.72
CA ALA A 234 -13.68 -26.56 7.28
C ALA A 234 -12.43 -25.99 6.60
N ASP A 235 -12.02 -26.60 5.50
CA ASP A 235 -10.99 -26.10 4.58
C ASP A 235 -11.48 -26.39 3.16
N GLN A 236 -12.13 -25.40 2.55
CA GLN A 236 -12.83 -25.58 1.27
C GLN A 236 -12.19 -24.71 0.20
N LEU A 237 -11.96 -25.30 -0.98
CA LEU A 237 -11.53 -24.60 -2.17
C LEU A 237 -12.68 -24.57 -3.16
N LYS A 238 -13.06 -23.38 -3.63
CA LYS A 238 -14.10 -23.19 -4.64
C LYS A 238 -13.53 -22.41 -5.82
N ASN A 239 -13.90 -22.85 -7.03
CA ASN A 239 -13.55 -22.15 -8.26
C ASN A 239 -14.70 -21.21 -8.65
N ILE A 240 -14.35 -20.01 -9.08
CA ILE A 240 -15.23 -19.06 -9.74
C ILE A 240 -14.95 -19.16 -11.23
N LYS A 241 -15.95 -19.60 -12.00
CA LYS A 241 -15.95 -19.42 -13.45
C LYS A 241 -16.11 -17.93 -13.72
N THR A 242 -15.11 -17.34 -14.36
CA THR A 242 -15.09 -15.92 -14.66
C THR A 242 -16.04 -15.64 -15.81
N GLU A 243 -17.13 -14.92 -15.53
CA GLU A 243 -18.03 -14.37 -16.55
C GLU A 243 -17.89 -12.85 -16.52
N GLN A 244 -17.67 -12.24 -17.69
CA GLN A 244 -17.38 -10.80 -17.80
C GLN A 244 -18.44 -9.94 -17.11
N GLY A 245 -17.98 -9.00 -16.27
CA GLY A 245 -18.85 -8.05 -15.59
C GLY A 245 -19.65 -8.62 -14.42
N ILE A 246 -19.55 -9.91 -14.11
CA ILE A 246 -20.34 -10.54 -13.05
C ILE A 246 -19.53 -10.67 -11.74
N THR A 247 -20.02 -10.01 -10.70
CA THR A 247 -19.51 -10.21 -9.34
C THR A 247 -19.96 -11.58 -8.83
N SER A 248 -18.98 -12.37 -8.37
CA SER A 248 -19.22 -13.71 -7.86
C SER A 248 -19.26 -13.73 -6.33
N SER A 249 -20.19 -14.50 -5.77
CA SER A 249 -20.34 -14.64 -4.32
C SER A 249 -20.25 -16.11 -3.94
N LEU A 250 -19.35 -16.43 -3.02
CA LEU A 250 -19.14 -17.77 -2.48
C LEU A 250 -19.50 -17.80 -1.00
N SER A 251 -20.20 -18.86 -0.59
CA SER A 251 -20.58 -19.07 0.80
C SER A 251 -19.84 -20.28 1.37
N PHE A 252 -19.33 -20.15 2.60
CA PHE A 252 -18.69 -21.21 3.36
C PHE A 252 -19.39 -21.32 4.71
N GLU A 253 -19.90 -22.51 5.00
CA GLU A 253 -20.80 -22.72 6.13
C GLU A 253 -20.10 -23.40 7.31
N SER A 254 -20.51 -23.04 8.51
CA SER A 254 -20.09 -23.68 9.76
C SER A 254 -21.29 -23.87 10.68
N GLN A 255 -21.45 -25.07 11.22
CA GLN A 255 -22.50 -25.35 12.21
C GLN A 255 -22.19 -24.73 13.58
N TYR A 256 -20.94 -24.33 13.81
CA TYR A 256 -20.47 -23.76 15.07
C TYR A 256 -19.96 -22.32 14.88
N PRO A 257 -20.02 -21.48 15.92
CA PRO A 257 -19.45 -20.12 15.88
C PRO A 257 -17.95 -20.16 15.52
N PRO A 258 -17.52 -19.55 14.39
CA PRO A 258 -16.11 -19.49 14.02
C PRO A 258 -15.28 -18.68 15.01
N GLU A 259 -14.15 -19.20 15.48
CA GLU A 259 -13.14 -18.43 16.24
C GLU A 259 -12.24 -17.62 15.30
N THR A 260 -11.77 -18.28 14.23
CA THR A 260 -11.02 -17.64 13.16
C THR A 260 -11.50 -18.12 11.79
N THR A 261 -11.39 -17.24 10.81
CA THR A 261 -11.50 -17.61 9.40
C THR A 261 -10.29 -17.10 8.64
N GLU A 262 -9.77 -17.92 7.74
CA GLU A 262 -8.72 -17.52 6.80
C GLU A 262 -9.28 -17.60 5.39
N ILE A 263 -9.06 -16.56 4.60
CA ILE A 263 -9.44 -16.49 3.20
C ILE A 263 -8.18 -16.28 2.38
N LYS A 264 -8.01 -17.09 1.33
CA LYS A 264 -7.01 -16.91 0.30
C LYS A 264 -7.69 -16.92 -1.06
N VAL A 265 -7.40 -15.90 -1.88
CA VAL A 265 -7.88 -15.85 -3.26
C VAL A 265 -6.67 -15.95 -4.18
N TRP A 266 -6.78 -16.81 -5.17
CA TRP A 266 -5.77 -17.04 -6.20
C TRP A 266 -6.36 -16.71 -7.56
N GLY A 267 -5.63 -15.92 -8.35
CA GLY A 267 -5.93 -15.71 -9.76
C GLY A 267 -5.04 -16.60 -10.61
N PHE A 268 -5.60 -17.19 -11.67
CA PHE A 268 -4.86 -17.98 -12.65
C PHE A 268 -4.93 -17.31 -14.03
N LYS A 269 -3.76 -17.10 -14.64
CA LYS A 269 -3.60 -16.47 -15.94
C LYS A 269 -2.29 -16.94 -16.56
N ASP A 270 -2.25 -17.21 -17.86
CA ASP A 270 -1.03 -17.54 -18.61
C ASP A 270 -0.24 -18.71 -17.98
N ASN A 271 -0.94 -19.76 -17.53
CA ASN A 271 -0.37 -20.91 -16.81
C ASN A 271 0.32 -20.59 -15.47
N ALA A 272 0.13 -19.40 -14.92
CA ALA A 272 0.65 -19.00 -13.63
C ALA A 272 -0.48 -18.75 -12.62
N SER A 273 -0.29 -19.21 -11.39
CA SER A 273 -1.14 -18.87 -10.25
C SER A 273 -0.48 -17.79 -9.41
N ILE A 274 -1.22 -16.72 -9.10
CA ILE A 274 -0.78 -15.66 -8.19
C ILE A 274 -1.76 -15.53 -7.03
N LEU A 275 -1.22 -15.41 -5.80
CA LEU A 275 -2.04 -15.16 -4.62
C LEU A 275 -2.41 -13.68 -4.60
N ILE A 276 -3.70 -13.36 -4.76
CA ILE A 276 -4.16 -11.97 -4.94
C ILE A 276 -4.71 -11.36 -3.65
N HIS A 277 -5.21 -12.19 -2.74
CA HIS A 277 -5.76 -11.72 -1.47
C HIS A 277 -5.53 -12.75 -0.37
N LYS A 278 -5.23 -12.26 0.84
CA LYS A 278 -5.13 -13.07 2.06
C LYS A 278 -5.64 -12.27 3.25
N ALA A 279 -6.60 -12.84 3.95
CA ALA A 279 -7.17 -12.25 5.15
C ALA A 279 -7.35 -13.32 6.23
N THR A 280 -7.10 -12.94 7.48
CA THR A 280 -7.39 -13.75 8.66
C THR A 280 -8.26 -12.93 9.60
N TYR A 281 -9.49 -13.36 9.83
CA TYR A 281 -10.41 -12.73 10.76
C TYR A 281 -10.39 -13.49 12.08
N HIS A 282 -10.34 -12.74 13.18
CA HIS A 282 -10.49 -13.26 14.53
C HIS A 282 -11.82 -12.76 15.08
N TYR A 283 -12.71 -13.68 15.44
CA TYR A 283 -14.03 -13.36 15.95
C TYR A 283 -14.06 -13.45 17.46
N ILE A 284 -14.55 -12.37 18.07
CA ILE A 284 -14.76 -12.32 19.52
C ILE A 284 -15.98 -13.21 19.84
N GLN A 285 -15.72 -14.35 20.50
CA GLN A 285 -16.77 -15.29 20.90
C GLN A 285 -17.59 -14.77 22.08
N GLN A 286 -16.92 -14.16 23.05
CA GLN A 286 -17.53 -13.65 24.27
C GLN A 286 -16.73 -12.46 24.79
N ILE A 287 -17.44 -11.41 25.22
CA ILE A 287 -16.87 -10.34 26.04
C ILE A 287 -17.43 -10.54 27.45
N LEU A 288 -16.55 -10.93 28.38
CA LEU A 288 -16.88 -11.02 29.80
C LEU A 288 -16.48 -9.73 30.48
N ILE A 289 -17.47 -9.03 31.04
CA ILE A 289 -17.28 -7.82 31.85
C ILE A 289 -17.62 -8.18 33.29
N ASN A 290 -16.62 -8.11 34.15
CA ASN A 290 -16.78 -8.24 35.59
C ASN A 290 -16.87 -6.82 36.16
N THR A 291 -17.95 -6.53 36.87
CA THR A 291 -18.15 -5.26 37.55
C THR A 291 -18.22 -5.49 39.05
N GLU A 292 -17.36 -4.81 39.81
CA GLU A 292 -17.38 -4.83 41.26
C GLU A 292 -17.67 -3.43 41.79
N ILE A 293 -18.62 -3.30 42.73
CA ILE A 293 -19.00 -2.03 43.33
C ILE A 293 -18.46 -2.01 44.77
N CYS A 294 -17.53 -1.10 45.05
CA CYS A 294 -16.99 -0.87 46.39
C CYS A 294 -17.27 0.58 46.82
N GLY A 295 -18.32 0.78 47.62
CA GLY A 295 -18.76 2.12 48.03
C GLY A 295 -19.25 2.93 46.83
N GLU A 296 -18.65 4.10 46.59
CA GLU A 296 -18.97 4.98 45.45
C GLU A 296 -18.16 4.64 44.17
N ARG A 297 -17.31 3.62 44.20
CA ARG A 297 -16.46 3.24 43.06
C ARG A 297 -16.98 1.99 42.36
N ILE A 298 -17.05 2.06 41.02
CA ILE A 298 -17.28 0.91 40.15
C ILE A 298 -15.94 0.52 39.53
N ASN A 299 -15.48 -0.69 39.83
CA ASN A 299 -14.34 -1.32 39.16
C ASN A 299 -14.88 -2.18 38.02
N VAL A 300 -14.30 -2.03 36.83
CA VAL A 300 -14.68 -2.80 35.63
C VAL A 300 -13.46 -3.53 35.11
N ASP A 301 -13.49 -4.86 35.19
CA ASP A 301 -12.44 -5.73 34.69
C ASP A 301 -12.97 -6.60 33.55
N THR A 302 -12.21 -6.72 32.45
CA THR A 302 -12.60 -7.59 31.33
C THR A 302 -11.41 -8.42 30.87
N VAL A 303 -11.62 -9.72 30.66
CA VAL A 303 -10.61 -10.64 30.12
C VAL A 303 -10.16 -10.19 28.72
N TRP A 304 -11.07 -9.54 27.97
CA TRP A 304 -10.78 -9.01 26.65
C TRP A 304 -9.85 -7.79 26.67
N LEU A 305 -10.06 -6.82 27.56
CA LEU A 305 -9.14 -5.69 27.77
C LEU A 305 -7.75 -6.20 28.21
N GLU A 306 -7.70 -7.18 29.10
CA GLU A 306 -6.45 -7.80 29.53
C GLU A 306 -5.73 -8.53 28.39
N LYS A 307 -6.47 -9.23 27.51
CA LYS A 307 -5.90 -9.84 26.30
C LYS A 307 -5.41 -8.80 25.30
N LEU A 308 -6.12 -7.68 25.11
CA LEU A 308 -5.66 -6.57 24.27
C LEU A 308 -4.41 -5.87 24.83
N ARG A 309 -4.31 -5.74 26.16
CA ARG A 309 -3.13 -5.19 26.84
C ARG A 309 -1.91 -6.13 26.72
N LYS A 310 -2.15 -7.45 26.72
CA LYS A 310 -1.12 -8.49 26.60
C LYS A 310 -0.78 -8.87 25.16
N MET A 311 -1.66 -8.59 24.20
CA MET A 311 -1.28 -8.64 22.80
C MET A 311 -0.08 -7.72 22.63
N PRO A 312 0.99 -8.15 21.96
CA PRO A 312 2.07 -7.25 21.62
C PRO A 312 1.46 -6.22 20.67
N MET A 313 1.02 -5.08 21.22
CA MET A 313 1.01 -3.87 20.44
C MET A 313 2.45 -3.78 19.95
N LYS A 314 2.67 -4.00 18.65
CA LYS A 314 3.94 -3.64 18.02
C LYS A 314 4.18 -2.22 18.47
N SER A 315 5.08 -2.06 19.43
CA SER A 315 5.31 -0.75 19.99
C SER A 315 5.71 0.13 18.82
N LYS A 316 5.13 1.33 18.70
CA LYS A 316 5.64 2.36 17.77
C LYS A 316 7.16 2.60 17.94
N LYS A 317 7.78 2.06 19.00
CA LYS A 317 9.21 2.13 19.32
C LYS A 317 10.06 0.96 18.83
N GLN A 318 9.51 -0.08 18.19
CA GLN A 318 10.31 -1.16 17.58
C GLN A 318 10.47 -1.04 16.06
N LEU A 319 10.25 0.16 15.50
CA LEU A 319 10.44 0.48 14.09
C LEU A 319 11.91 0.63 13.66
N TRP A 320 12.86 0.41 14.57
CA TRP A 320 14.29 0.70 14.34
C TRP A 320 15.22 -0.45 14.72
N LYS A 321 14.84 -1.69 14.41
CA LYS A 321 15.84 -2.77 14.29
C LYS A 321 15.86 -3.24 12.84
N ARG A 322 16.70 -2.57 12.07
CA ARG A 322 17.07 -2.95 10.70
C ARG A 322 17.79 -4.31 10.74
N PRO A 323 17.61 -5.17 9.72
CA PRO A 323 18.54 -6.26 9.48
C PRO A 323 19.93 -5.64 9.22
N GLY A 324 20.95 -6.16 9.90
CA GLY A 324 22.35 -5.91 9.55
C GLY A 324 22.78 -6.73 8.35
#